data_AF-A0A396I305-F1
#
_entry.id   AF-A0A396I305-F1
#
_cell.length_a   1.000
_cell.length_b   1.000
_cell.length_c   1.000
_cell.angle_alpha   90.00
_cell.angle_beta   90.00
_cell.angle_gamma   90.00
#
_symmetry.space_group_name_H-M   'P 1'
#
loop_
_entity.id
_entity.type
_entity.pdbx_description
1 polymer ?
#
loop_
_entity_poly.entity_id
_entity_poly.type
_entity_poly.pdbx_seq_one_letter_code
_entity_poly.pdbx_strand_id
1 'polypeptide(L)'
;MRKAIKGWKDLESMTMPTIEYPNYIFQEISRSCKKFRELKVMGRLNLQFASSLTINLPNLRVLSIRCSGLVKEALILILDRLQYLEVLNISHSCFVEPFPDSEEGYRFISDVDTDIISKKASKLREFHTCMKESCIMCHRTRVDCGLPRWFRYEEGIWKHDEVSSLAL
;
A
#
# COMPACT_ATOMS: atom_id res chain seq x y z
N MET A 1 -3.64 0.35 -20.09
CA MET A 1 -4.39 0.20 -18.82
C MET A 1 -5.66 1.04 -18.76
N ARG A 2 -5.62 2.38 -18.88
CA ARG A 2 -6.82 3.26 -18.78
C ARG A 2 -8.01 2.85 -19.65
N LYS A 3 -7.77 2.51 -20.93
CA LYS A 3 -8.83 2.03 -21.84
C LYS A 3 -9.53 0.77 -21.33
N ALA A 4 -8.82 -0.13 -20.65
CA ALA A 4 -9.38 -1.34 -20.08
C ALA A 4 -10.24 -1.03 -18.85
N ILE A 5 -9.74 -0.17 -17.94
CA ILE A 5 -10.48 0.28 -16.74
C ILE A 5 -11.84 0.87 -17.12
N LYS A 6 -11.90 1.66 -18.20
CA LYS A 6 -13.15 2.23 -18.72
C LYS A 6 -14.22 1.19 -19.07
N GLY A 7 -13.80 -0.02 -19.45
CA GLY A 7 -14.70 -1.13 -19.77
C GLY A 7 -15.18 -1.92 -18.54
N TRP A 8 -14.48 -1.84 -17.41
CA TRP A 8 -14.75 -2.67 -16.23
C TRP A 8 -15.70 -2.01 -15.24
N LYS A 9 -16.97 -1.83 -15.64
CA LYS A 9 -17.97 -1.12 -14.84
C LYS A 9 -18.26 -1.75 -13.48
N ASP A 10 -18.17 -3.08 -13.43
CA ASP A 10 -18.41 -3.89 -12.22
C ASP A 10 -17.13 -4.22 -11.44
N LEU A 11 -16.00 -3.56 -11.74
CA LEU A 11 -14.76 -3.82 -11.02
C LEU A 11 -14.88 -3.42 -9.55
N GLU A 12 -14.66 -4.37 -8.66
CA GLU A 12 -14.73 -4.18 -7.21
C GLU A 12 -13.35 -4.19 -6.54
N SER A 13 -12.41 -4.96 -7.09
CA SER A 13 -11.08 -5.19 -6.55
C SER A 13 -10.02 -5.12 -7.66
N MET A 14 -8.83 -4.60 -7.34
CA MET A 14 -7.69 -4.62 -8.25
C MET A 14 -6.40 -4.91 -7.48
N THR A 15 -5.62 -5.86 -7.99
CA THR A 15 -4.21 -6.05 -7.61
C THR A 15 -3.33 -5.56 -8.73
N MET A 16 -2.35 -4.72 -8.40
CA MET A 16 -1.43 -4.17 -9.38
C MET A 16 -0.01 -4.05 -8.82
N PRO A 17 1.02 -4.12 -9.68
CA PRO A 17 2.37 -3.74 -9.30
C PRO A 17 2.45 -2.22 -9.05
N THR A 18 3.66 -1.68 -8.95
CA THR A 18 3.86 -0.25 -8.70
C THR A 18 3.14 0.61 -9.73
N ILE A 19 2.42 1.64 -9.25
CA ILE A 19 1.72 2.60 -10.10
C ILE A 19 2.59 3.84 -10.26
N GLU A 20 3.17 4.01 -11.45
CA GLU A 20 4.00 5.18 -11.77
C GLU A 20 3.20 6.49 -11.77
N TYR A 21 1.95 6.44 -12.28
CA TYR A 21 1.08 7.60 -12.44
C TYR A 21 -0.25 7.44 -11.69
N PRO A 22 -0.25 7.45 -10.35
CA PRO A 22 -1.41 7.08 -9.53
C PRO A 22 -2.64 7.96 -9.80
N ASN A 23 -2.45 9.26 -10.01
CA ASN A 23 -3.54 10.18 -10.27
C ASN A 23 -4.38 9.77 -11.51
N TYR A 24 -3.74 9.44 -12.63
CA TYR A 24 -4.46 9.09 -13.86
C TYR A 24 -5.20 7.75 -13.75
N ILE A 25 -4.63 6.79 -13.03
CA ILE A 25 -5.26 5.48 -12.83
C ILE A 25 -6.45 5.63 -11.89
N PHE A 26 -6.28 6.27 -10.74
CA PHE A 26 -7.35 6.43 -9.75
C PHE A 26 -8.49 7.31 -10.24
N GLN A 27 -8.20 8.36 -11.01
CA GLN A 27 -9.24 9.16 -11.70
C GLN A 27 -10.08 8.32 -12.67
N GLU A 28 -9.45 7.38 -13.39
CA GLU A 28 -10.18 6.53 -14.33
C GLU A 28 -11.05 5.49 -13.60
N ILE A 29 -10.52 4.91 -12.52
CA ILE A 29 -11.26 3.99 -11.65
C ILE A 29 -12.46 4.71 -11.03
N SER A 30 -12.28 5.90 -10.47
CA SER A 30 -13.38 6.65 -9.83
C SER A 30 -14.50 7.02 -10.81
N ARG A 31 -14.14 7.31 -12.06
CA ARG A 31 -15.09 7.60 -13.14
C ARG A 31 -15.85 6.35 -13.59
N SER A 32 -15.15 5.23 -13.80
CA SER A 32 -15.68 4.08 -14.54
C SER A 32 -16.16 2.92 -13.66
N CYS A 33 -15.59 2.74 -12.46
CA CYS A 33 -15.78 1.57 -11.62
C CYS A 33 -16.52 1.94 -10.32
N LYS A 34 -17.86 2.02 -10.37
CA LYS A 34 -18.67 2.53 -9.24
C LYS A 34 -18.73 1.60 -8.04
N LYS A 35 -18.37 0.32 -8.22
CA LYS A 35 -18.33 -0.70 -7.16
C LYS A 35 -16.93 -0.89 -6.56
N PHE A 36 -15.94 -0.12 -7.03
CA PHE A 36 -14.56 -0.28 -6.62
C PHE A 36 -14.37 -0.01 -5.13
N ARG A 37 -13.79 -0.97 -4.41
CA ARG A 37 -13.63 -0.90 -2.96
C ARG A 37 -12.33 -1.54 -2.43
N GLU A 38 -11.61 -2.31 -3.23
CA GLU A 38 -10.40 -3.02 -2.77
C GLU A 38 -9.21 -2.78 -3.70
N LEU A 39 -8.07 -2.44 -3.11
CA LEU A 39 -6.86 -2.17 -3.86
C LEU A 39 -5.65 -2.82 -3.18
N LYS A 40 -4.89 -3.58 -3.97
CA LYS A 40 -3.56 -4.05 -3.62
C LYS A 40 -2.52 -3.45 -4.56
N VAL A 41 -1.52 -2.79 -3.99
CA VAL A 41 -0.38 -2.23 -4.74
C VAL A 41 0.91 -2.62 -4.04
N MET A 42 1.93 -2.98 -4.82
CA MET A 42 3.29 -3.17 -4.30
C MET A 42 4.20 -2.08 -4.84
N GLY A 43 5.08 -1.52 -4.02
CA GLY A 43 6.06 -0.52 -4.45
C GLY A 43 6.28 0.57 -3.43
N ARG A 44 6.36 1.84 -3.87
CA ARG A 44 6.60 2.98 -2.98
C ARG A 44 5.30 3.71 -2.68
N LEU A 45 4.98 3.87 -1.40
CA LEU A 45 3.92 4.74 -0.92
C LEU A 45 4.49 6.11 -0.57
N ASN A 46 4.42 7.05 -1.51
CA ASN A 46 4.79 8.44 -1.29
C ASN A 46 3.55 9.35 -1.12
N LEU A 47 3.79 10.63 -0.80
CA LEU A 47 2.71 11.60 -0.61
C LEU A 47 1.86 11.82 -1.87
N GLN A 48 2.45 11.73 -3.06
CA GLN A 48 1.72 11.86 -4.33
C GLN A 48 0.72 10.72 -4.52
N PHE A 49 1.14 9.49 -4.24
CA PHE A 49 0.28 8.32 -4.27
C PHE A 49 -0.86 8.46 -3.26
N ALA A 50 -0.54 8.77 -1.99
CA ALA A 50 -1.54 8.90 -0.92
C ALA A 50 -2.55 10.02 -1.22
N SER A 51 -2.08 11.17 -1.72
CA SER A 51 -2.95 12.28 -2.13
C SER A 51 -3.86 11.87 -3.28
N SER A 52 -3.30 11.22 -4.31
CA SER A 52 -4.09 10.75 -5.46
C SER A 52 -5.15 9.73 -5.04
N LEU A 53 -4.79 8.80 -4.14
CA LEU A 53 -5.68 7.77 -3.64
C LEU A 53 -6.84 8.38 -2.85
N THR A 54 -6.52 9.25 -1.88
CA THR A 54 -7.51 9.84 -0.97
C THR A 54 -8.47 10.80 -1.68
N ILE A 55 -8.02 11.49 -2.73
CA ILE A 55 -8.87 12.37 -3.54
C ILE A 55 -9.81 11.57 -4.45
N ASN A 56 -9.29 10.53 -5.11
CA ASN A 56 -10.04 9.86 -6.18
C ASN A 56 -10.83 8.64 -5.69
N LEU A 57 -10.37 7.95 -4.66
CA LEU A 57 -10.96 6.72 -4.13
C LEU A 57 -11.30 6.86 -2.63
N PRO A 58 -12.09 7.87 -2.21
CA PRO A 58 -12.36 8.14 -0.80
C PRO A 58 -13.18 7.04 -0.09
N ASN A 59 -13.88 6.21 -0.87
CA ASN A 59 -14.76 5.14 -0.38
C ASN A 59 -14.09 3.75 -0.35
N LEU A 60 -12.76 3.69 -0.52
CA LEU A 60 -12.01 2.44 -0.48
C LEU A 60 -12.17 1.77 0.89
N ARG A 61 -12.45 0.45 0.87
CA ARG A 61 -12.71 -0.38 2.05
C ARG A 61 -11.48 -1.19 2.45
N VAL A 62 -10.73 -1.68 1.47
CA VAL A 62 -9.56 -2.55 1.68
C VAL A 62 -8.36 -1.98 0.93
N LEU A 63 -7.26 -1.75 1.65
CA LEU A 63 -5.98 -1.34 1.07
C LEU A 63 -4.86 -2.29 1.53
N SER A 64 -4.19 -2.90 0.57
CA SER A 64 -2.97 -3.68 0.80
C SER A 64 -1.79 -3.00 0.10
N ILE A 65 -0.82 -2.57 0.90
CA ILE A 65 0.47 -1.98 0.48
C ILE A 65 1.62 -2.71 1.16
N ARG A 66 1.47 -4.02 1.30
CA ARG A 66 2.50 -4.91 1.85
C ARG A 66 3.77 -4.93 1.00
N CYS A 67 4.88 -5.36 1.61
CA CYS A 67 6.19 -5.48 0.94
C CYS A 67 6.64 -4.20 0.21
N SER A 68 6.35 -3.03 0.81
CA SER A 68 6.50 -1.72 0.16
C SER A 68 7.38 -0.77 0.97
N GLY A 69 7.93 0.26 0.30
CA GLY A 69 8.57 1.39 0.97
C GLY A 69 7.53 2.43 1.37
N LEU A 70 7.43 2.80 2.65
CA LEU A 70 6.39 3.67 3.18
C LEU A 70 6.95 5.00 3.67
N VAL A 71 6.48 6.10 3.09
CA VAL A 71 6.64 7.42 3.71
C VAL A 71 5.60 7.56 4.83
N LYS A 72 6.06 7.85 6.06
CA LYS A 72 5.22 7.94 7.26
C LYS A 72 4.04 8.90 7.06
N GLU A 73 4.31 10.07 6.50
CA GLU A 73 3.32 11.13 6.28
C GLU A 73 2.26 10.71 5.26
N ALA A 74 2.64 9.89 4.25
CA ALA A 74 1.71 9.34 3.27
C ALA A 74 0.74 8.34 3.93
N LEU A 75 1.25 7.49 4.84
CA LEU A 75 0.42 6.56 5.59
C LEU A 75 -0.55 7.30 6.54
N ILE A 76 -0.06 8.32 7.24
CA ILE A 76 -0.90 9.18 8.10
C ILE A 76 -2.01 9.84 7.27
N LEU A 77 -1.68 10.39 6.09
CA LEU A 77 -2.66 11.02 5.20
C LEU A 77 -3.77 10.04 4.79
N ILE A 78 -3.41 8.79 4.47
CA ILE A 78 -4.39 7.75 4.14
C ILE A 78 -5.31 7.46 5.33
N LEU A 79 -4.74 7.22 6.51
CA LEU A 79 -5.50 6.95 7.72
C LEU A 79 -6.42 8.12 8.12
N ASP A 80 -5.99 9.36 7.85
CA ASP A 80 -6.78 10.54 8.17
C ASP A 80 -7.89 10.85 7.16
N ARG A 81 -7.73 10.48 5.89
CA ARG A 81 -8.66 10.86 4.81
C ARG A 81 -9.58 9.75 4.34
N LEU A 82 -9.15 8.49 4.36
CA LEU A 82 -10.02 7.37 4.03
C LEU A 82 -10.87 7.00 5.25
N GLN A 83 -12.06 7.59 5.33
CA GLN A 83 -12.97 7.38 6.46
C GLN A 83 -13.66 6.02 6.43
N TYR A 84 -13.81 5.43 5.25
CA TYR A 84 -14.46 4.13 5.05
C TYR A 84 -13.47 2.97 4.98
N LEU A 85 -12.17 3.21 5.19
CA LEU A 85 -11.19 2.14 5.19
C LEU A 85 -11.44 1.23 6.39
N GLU A 86 -11.59 -0.06 6.13
CA GLU A 86 -11.86 -1.09 7.13
C GLU A 86 -10.65 -1.99 7.34
N VAL A 87 -9.94 -2.30 6.25
CA VAL A 87 -8.78 -3.19 6.28
C VAL A 87 -7.58 -2.48 5.68
N LEU A 88 -6.50 -2.41 6.46
CA LEU A 88 -5.21 -1.94 5.97
C LEU A 88 -4.16 -3.02 6.20
N ASN A 89 -3.41 -3.36 5.15
CA ASN A 89 -2.29 -4.26 5.23
C ASN A 89 -1.00 -3.56 4.82
N ILE A 90 -0.10 -3.38 5.79
CA ILE A 90 1.25 -2.84 5.62
C ILE A 90 2.32 -3.87 6.03
N SER A 91 1.96 -5.14 6.10
CA SER A 91 2.89 -6.20 6.50
C SER A 91 4.11 -6.23 5.58
N HIS A 92 5.27 -6.52 6.15
CA HIS A 92 6.54 -6.62 5.41
C HIS A 92 7.00 -5.34 4.74
N SER A 93 6.41 -4.21 5.09
CA SER A 93 6.79 -2.91 4.55
C SER A 93 7.81 -2.22 5.45
N CYS A 94 8.64 -1.36 4.85
CA CYS A 94 9.71 -0.65 5.54
C CYS A 94 9.47 0.85 5.42
N PHE A 95 9.71 1.59 6.51
CA PHE A 95 9.62 3.04 6.45
C PHE A 95 10.84 3.64 5.74
N VAL A 96 10.55 4.65 4.92
CA VAL A 96 11.54 5.37 4.11
C VAL A 96 11.25 6.86 4.13
N GLU A 97 12.28 7.65 3.88
CA GLU A 97 12.16 9.09 3.66
C GLU A 97 12.88 9.52 2.37
N PRO A 98 12.42 10.59 1.70
CA PRO A 98 13.09 11.11 0.52
C PRO A 98 14.56 11.43 0.80
N PHE A 99 15.44 10.94 -0.06
CA PHE A 99 16.88 11.12 0.06
C PHE A 99 17.47 11.29 -1.35
N PRO A 100 17.48 12.52 -1.88
CA PRO A 100 17.85 12.81 -3.27
C PRO A 100 19.23 12.32 -3.67
N ASP A 101 20.15 12.19 -2.70
CA ASP A 101 21.54 11.82 -2.94
C ASP A 101 21.76 10.29 -3.11
N SER A 102 20.71 9.48 -2.93
CA SER A 102 20.76 8.03 -3.25
C SER A 102 20.30 7.76 -4.68
N GLU A 103 20.83 6.70 -5.30
CA GLU A 103 20.37 6.23 -6.61
C GLU A 103 18.87 5.93 -6.62
N GLU A 104 18.33 5.47 -5.49
CA GLU A 104 16.93 5.11 -5.35
C GLU A 104 16.01 6.30 -4.99
N GLY A 105 16.59 7.42 -4.52
CA GLY A 105 15.89 8.64 -4.12
C GLY A 105 15.29 8.62 -2.70
N TYR A 106 15.66 7.65 -1.86
CA TYR A 106 15.22 7.51 -0.46
C TYR A 106 16.20 6.69 0.37
N ARG A 107 16.07 6.81 1.69
CA ARG A 107 16.76 5.97 2.66
C ARG A 107 15.79 5.34 3.65
N PHE A 108 16.17 4.20 4.20
CA PHE A 108 15.39 3.51 5.24
C PHE A 108 15.52 4.22 6.58
N ILE A 109 14.42 4.30 7.31
CA ILE A 109 14.38 4.83 8.67
C ILE A 109 13.91 3.75 9.64
N SER A 110 14.59 3.63 10.78
CA SER A 110 14.23 2.71 11.86
C SER A 110 13.31 3.36 12.89
N ASP A 111 13.47 4.67 13.12
CA ASP A 111 12.90 5.37 14.26
C ASP A 111 11.60 6.05 13.86
N VAL A 112 10.58 5.23 13.55
CA VAL A 112 9.23 5.73 13.28
C VAL A 112 8.40 5.59 14.54
N ASP A 113 7.79 6.70 14.95
CA ASP A 113 6.74 6.71 15.97
C ASP A 113 5.53 5.89 15.48
N THR A 114 5.53 4.61 15.87
CA THR A 114 4.48 3.64 15.55
C THR A 114 3.22 3.84 16.39
N ASP A 115 3.29 4.60 17.48
CA ASP A 115 2.16 4.83 18.38
C ASP A 115 1.13 5.74 17.73
N ILE A 116 1.58 6.79 17.04
CA ILE A 116 0.69 7.65 16.24
C ILE A 116 -0.02 6.84 15.16
N ILE A 117 0.70 5.95 14.47
CA ILE A 117 0.14 5.11 13.40
C ILE A 117 -0.88 4.13 14.01
N SER A 118 -0.51 3.46 15.09
CA SER A 118 -1.38 2.50 15.78
C SER A 118 -2.66 3.17 16.29
N LYS A 119 -2.55 4.39 16.86
CA LYS A 119 -3.70 5.18 17.31
C LYS A 119 -4.62 5.57 16.16
N LYS A 120 -4.08 5.97 15.00
CA LYS A 120 -4.89 6.31 13.83
C LYS A 120 -5.52 5.06 13.18
N ALA A 121 -4.82 3.94 13.22
CA ALA A 121 -5.29 2.66 12.69
C ALA A 121 -6.30 1.96 13.61
N SER A 122 -6.50 2.41 14.85
CA SER A 122 -7.43 1.78 15.79
C SER A 122 -8.89 1.82 15.35
N LYS A 123 -9.24 2.69 14.39
CA LYS A 123 -10.57 2.75 13.78
C LYS A 123 -10.83 1.63 12.76
N LEU A 124 -9.77 0.96 12.29
CA LEU A 124 -9.86 -0.08 11.28
C LEU A 124 -10.39 -1.37 11.91
N ARG A 125 -11.17 -2.12 11.14
CA ARG A 125 -11.64 -3.45 11.53
C ARG A 125 -10.47 -4.44 11.57
N GLU A 126 -9.55 -4.34 10.62
CA GLU A 126 -8.33 -5.14 10.57
C GLU A 126 -7.11 -4.29 10.20
N PHE A 127 -6.02 -4.48 10.92
CA PHE A 127 -4.74 -3.83 10.63
C PHE A 127 -3.59 -4.84 10.67
N HIS A 128 -3.13 -5.23 9.49
CA HIS A 128 -2.04 -6.19 9.31
C HIS A 128 -0.71 -5.45 9.24
N THR A 129 0.19 -5.72 10.19
CA THR A 129 1.46 -5.01 10.33
C THR A 129 2.51 -5.84 11.05
N CYS A 130 3.78 -5.59 10.71
CA CYS A 130 4.93 -6.19 11.38
C CYS A 130 5.69 -5.18 12.27
N MET A 131 5.09 -4.03 12.58
CA MET A 131 5.77 -2.95 13.33
C MET A 131 6.26 -3.35 14.73
N LYS A 132 5.68 -4.39 15.34
CA LYS A 132 6.01 -4.84 16.70
C LYS A 132 6.90 -6.09 16.76
N GLU A 133 7.16 -6.74 15.62
CA GLU A 133 7.78 -8.06 15.57
C GLU A 133 8.99 -8.05 14.63
N SER A 134 10.03 -8.79 15.02
CA SER A 134 11.13 -9.08 14.11
C SER A 134 10.63 -10.02 13.02
N CYS A 135 10.49 -9.51 11.79
CA CYS A 135 9.98 -10.27 10.67
C CYS A 135 11.06 -10.47 9.59
N ILE A 136 11.31 -11.74 9.21
CA ILE A 136 12.26 -12.08 8.15
C ILE A 136 11.87 -11.47 6.80
N MET A 137 10.57 -11.35 6.54
CA MET A 137 10.08 -10.75 5.30
C MET A 137 10.28 -9.23 5.29
N CYS A 138 10.12 -8.53 6.42
CA CYS A 138 10.55 -7.12 6.54
C CYS A 138 12.05 -6.96 6.25
N HIS A 139 12.88 -7.85 6.79
CA HIS A 139 14.31 -7.82 6.54
C HIS A 139 14.63 -8.01 5.05
N ARG A 140 13.99 -8.99 4.40
CA ARG A 140 14.11 -9.23 2.95
C ARG A 140 13.66 -8.01 2.15
N THR A 141 12.51 -7.41 2.46
CA THR A 141 12.03 -6.17 1.80
C THR A 141 13.06 -5.04 1.91
N ARG A 142 13.72 -4.89 3.06
CA ARG A 142 14.79 -3.89 3.24
C ARG A 142 15.99 -4.16 2.35
N VAL A 143 16.45 -5.41 2.28
CA VAL A 143 17.54 -5.85 1.37
C VAL A 143 17.15 -5.62 -0.09
N ASP A 144 15.88 -5.80 -0.43
CA ASP A 144 15.37 -5.62 -1.79
C ASP A 144 15.04 -4.16 -2.13
N CYS A 145 15.39 -3.20 -1.28
CA CYS A 145 15.10 -1.78 -1.44
C CYS A 145 13.58 -1.49 -1.55
N GLY A 146 12.70 -2.32 -0.98
CA GLY A 146 11.25 -2.18 -1.12
C GLY A 146 10.72 -2.55 -2.50
N LEU A 147 11.52 -3.23 -3.33
CA LEU A 147 11.11 -3.76 -4.62
C LEU A 147 10.67 -5.23 -4.48
N PRO A 148 9.60 -5.65 -5.18
CA PRO A 148 9.11 -7.02 -5.06
C PRO A 148 10.05 -8.02 -5.76
N ARG A 149 11.00 -8.61 -5.01
CA ARG A 149 11.90 -9.68 -5.47
C ARG A 149 11.53 -11.07 -4.93
N TRP A 150 10.24 -11.32 -4.76
CA TRP A 150 9.65 -12.56 -4.23
C TRP A 150 10.14 -13.83 -4.94
N PHE A 151 10.47 -13.77 -6.23
CA PHE A 151 11.05 -14.87 -7.01
C PHE A 151 12.40 -15.39 -6.49
N ARG A 152 13.07 -14.64 -5.58
CA ARG A 152 14.34 -15.04 -4.96
C ARG A 152 14.18 -15.86 -3.68
N TYR A 153 12.97 -16.02 -3.16
CA TYR A 153 12.71 -16.64 -1.86
C TYR A 153 11.76 -17.83 -1.96
N GLU A 154 11.62 -18.59 -0.87
CA GLU A 154 10.80 -19.78 -0.79
C GLU A 154 9.35 -19.51 -1.23
N GLU A 155 8.81 -20.39 -2.07
CA GLU A 155 7.44 -20.31 -2.54
C GLU A 155 6.44 -20.37 -1.37
N GLY A 156 5.39 -19.54 -1.44
CA GLY A 156 4.28 -19.58 -0.49
C GLY A 156 4.45 -18.72 0.77
N ILE A 157 5.67 -18.41 1.23
CA ILE A 157 5.86 -17.58 2.44
C ILE A 157 5.22 -16.19 2.28
N TRP A 158 5.31 -15.63 1.09
CA TRP A 158 4.72 -14.34 0.78
C TRP A 158 3.19 -14.34 0.78
N LYS A 159 2.48 -15.48 0.89
CA LYS A 159 1.01 -15.53 0.89
C LYS A 159 0.37 -15.48 2.28
N HIS A 160 1.11 -15.75 3.35
CA HIS A 160 0.54 -15.92 4.70
C HIS A 160 -0.17 -14.68 5.25
N ASP A 161 0.37 -13.49 4.98
CA ASP A 161 -0.16 -12.22 5.49
C ASP A 161 -1.01 -11.50 4.45
N GLU A 162 -1.66 -12.22 3.54
CA GLU A 162 -2.54 -11.63 2.54
C GLU A 162 -3.94 -11.41 3.12
N VAL A 163 -4.59 -10.31 2.72
CA VAL A 163 -6.02 -10.11 3.02
C VAL A 163 -6.81 -11.15 2.23
N SER A 164 -7.72 -11.87 2.88
CA SER A 164 -8.46 -12.98 2.24
C SER A 164 -9.21 -12.57 0.96
N SER A 165 -9.77 -11.36 0.91
CA SER A 165 -10.45 -10.84 -0.28
C SER A 165 -9.50 -10.48 -1.43
N LEU A 166 -8.21 -10.37 -1.15
CA LEU A 166 -7.12 -10.08 -2.09
C LEU A 166 -6.20 -11.29 -2.34
N ALA A 167 -6.51 -12.45 -1.75
CA ALA A 167 -5.79 -13.70 -1.97
C ALA A 167 -6.26 -14.33 -3.29
N LEU A 168 -5.36 -14.41 -4.27
CA LEU A 168 -5.54 -15.13 -5.54
C LEU A 168 -4.91 -16.52 -5.49
#